data_AF-A0A9N7U6C2-F1
#
_entry.id   AF-A0A9N7U6C2-F1
#
_cell.length_a   1.000
_cell.length_b   1.000
_cell.length_c   1.000
_cell.angle_alpha   90.00
_cell.angle_beta   90.00
_cell.angle_gamma   90.00
#
_symmetry.space_group_name_H-M   'P 1'
#
loop_
_entity.id
_entity.type
_entity.pdbx_description
1 polymer ?
#
loop_
_entity_poly.entity_id
_entity_poly.type
_entity_poly.pdbx_seq_one_letter_code
_entity_poly.pdbx_strand_id
1 'polypeptide(L)'
;MSPHRDVKLPPLSPSQKQILTNDHSVPNNTVQMPAEGQEGQSAVRKLCVAGGSHIYAGAGRKPQLLMHMENYVTRELHTISPNEPKHQEVKLQVYRHLFGCFIKEFKTYQPILSAIKKEYENTLAYQQDQIRELEPLRSQLWLVREECERKIQARSGEEQVEIGALKREKQQLQRDIEAAREKDTGTQQVVEHLQCELSNQYLRYREERDARRLLIGQLSYLTRASGKEEHSADENTEEAKDPEALQLALRVCRGDLTTAQEELTRMKAEYWDVVPRRNWDTLEQTHEQTLLQLKTLQGDFNQLRSEYDTLLELHKGSDMPVETLDSTTVQVDLSLSKGQSQIQSSQRESDTLTVQEFREDVSTAFPLKTDEEIDELVTLAQSEADRNNDIISSQRLHSLPEESGVAAQPPVLDQSEDNVESNSFPASN
;
A
#
# COMPACT_ATOMS: atom_id res chain seq x y z
N MET A 1 -8.68 -12.39 -23.07
CA MET A 1 -10.11 -12.18 -22.76
C MET A 1 -10.55 -13.14 -21.67
N SER A 2 -10.47 -12.70 -20.41
CA SER A 2 -11.17 -13.29 -19.27
C SER A 2 -11.70 -12.14 -18.41
N PRO A 3 -12.97 -12.16 -17.98
CA PRO A 3 -13.55 -11.06 -17.23
C PRO A 3 -13.19 -11.20 -15.75
N HIS A 4 -12.47 -10.23 -15.20
CA HIS A 4 -12.39 -10.04 -13.76
C HIS A 4 -13.74 -9.50 -13.27
N ARG A 5 -14.44 -10.29 -12.45
CA ARG A 5 -15.53 -9.79 -11.61
C ARG A 5 -14.95 -9.48 -10.24
N ASP A 6 -14.88 -8.20 -9.91
CA ASP A 6 -14.60 -7.71 -8.57
C ASP A 6 -15.75 -8.08 -7.65
N VAL A 7 -15.54 -9.08 -6.78
CA VAL A 7 -16.42 -9.35 -5.65
C VAL A 7 -15.83 -8.61 -4.45
N LYS A 8 -16.40 -7.44 -4.17
CA LYS A 8 -16.09 -6.61 -3.00
C LYS A 8 -16.70 -7.29 -1.77
N LEU A 9 -15.86 -7.90 -0.92
CA LEU A 9 -16.29 -8.43 0.38
C LEU A 9 -16.29 -7.28 1.42
N PRO A 10 -17.27 -7.26 2.34
CA PRO A 10 -17.35 -6.24 3.39
C PRO A 10 -16.26 -6.43 4.46
N PRO A 11 -15.85 -5.36 5.17
CA PRO A 11 -14.84 -5.44 6.21
C PRO A 11 -15.35 -6.23 7.42
N LEU A 12 -14.51 -7.14 7.92
CA LEU A 12 -14.79 -7.98 9.08
C LEU A 12 -14.75 -7.12 10.35
N SER A 13 -15.77 -7.25 11.19
CA SER A 13 -15.88 -6.52 12.45
C SER A 13 -14.85 -7.02 13.50
N PRO A 14 -14.55 -6.21 14.53
CA PRO A 14 -13.49 -6.49 15.52
C PRO A 14 -13.61 -7.82 16.28
N SER A 15 -14.76 -8.49 16.20
CA SER A 15 -15.07 -9.72 16.94
C SER A 15 -14.40 -10.99 16.38
N GLN A 16 -13.67 -10.92 15.25
CA GLN A 16 -12.99 -12.08 14.65
C GLN A 16 -11.48 -12.18 14.95
N LYS A 17 -10.90 -11.22 15.68
CA LYS A 17 -9.46 -11.22 16.04
C LYS A 17 -9.12 -12.07 17.30
N GLN A 18 -10.08 -12.80 17.87
CA GLN A 18 -9.89 -13.48 19.17
C GLN A 18 -9.90 -15.01 19.13
N ILE A 19 -9.67 -15.62 17.94
CA ILE A 19 -9.54 -17.08 17.82
C ILE A 19 -8.24 -17.41 17.08
N LEU A 20 -7.10 -17.07 17.68
CA LEU A 20 -5.78 -17.56 17.26
C LEU A 20 -4.77 -17.55 18.42
N THR A 21 -5.22 -17.81 19.65
CA THR A 21 -4.33 -18.15 20.78
C THR A 21 -5.12 -18.99 21.79
N ASN A 22 -5.25 -20.28 21.54
CA ASN A 22 -5.25 -21.29 22.60
C ASN A 22 -5.43 -22.68 21.99
N ASP A 23 -4.33 -23.42 21.92
CA ASP A 23 -4.37 -24.86 21.76
C ASP A 23 -4.00 -25.51 23.11
N HIS A 24 -4.80 -26.52 23.45
CA HIS A 24 -4.61 -27.55 24.49
C HIS A 24 -5.02 -27.25 25.95
N SER A 25 -6.31 -27.53 26.25
CA SER A 25 -6.65 -28.55 27.27
C SER A 25 -8.14 -28.91 27.19
N VAL A 26 -8.43 -30.20 27.01
CA VAL A 26 -9.78 -30.81 27.12
C VAL A 26 -10.25 -30.74 28.59
N PRO A 27 -11.52 -30.36 28.86
CA PRO A 27 -12.47 -31.39 29.29
C PRO A 27 -13.89 -31.25 28.71
N ASN A 28 -14.51 -32.41 28.52
CA ASN A 28 -15.94 -32.60 28.29
C ASN A 28 -16.80 -31.85 29.32
N ASN A 29 -17.83 -31.13 28.85
CA ASN A 29 -19.23 -31.39 29.19
C ASN A 29 -20.16 -30.33 28.57
N THR A 30 -21.19 -30.83 27.88
CA THR A 30 -22.61 -30.50 28.09
C THR A 30 -22.97 -29.03 28.37
N VAL A 31 -23.74 -28.40 27.46
CA VAL A 31 -25.13 -27.92 27.67
C VAL A 31 -25.63 -27.12 26.44
N GLN A 32 -26.94 -27.24 26.23
CA GLN A 32 -27.89 -26.64 25.28
C GLN A 32 -27.83 -25.10 25.14
N MET A 33 -28.44 -24.50 24.10
CA MET A 33 -29.83 -23.96 24.01
C MET A 33 -29.96 -23.11 22.71
N PRO A 34 -31.10 -22.48 22.29
CA PRO A 34 -32.50 -22.42 22.82
C PRO A 34 -33.60 -22.70 21.74
N ALA A 35 -34.82 -23.12 22.12
CA ALA A 35 -36.07 -22.32 22.22
C ALA A 35 -36.33 -21.36 21.04
N GLU A 36 -37.44 -21.42 20.29
CA GLU A 36 -38.84 -21.48 20.75
C GLU A 36 -39.76 -22.27 19.79
N GLY A 37 -40.86 -22.79 20.34
CA GLY A 37 -42.06 -23.14 19.57
C GLY A 37 -42.68 -24.51 19.86
N GLN A 38 -43.22 -24.73 21.07
CA GLN A 38 -44.35 -25.64 21.35
C GLN A 38 -44.76 -25.48 22.83
N GLU A 39 -45.89 -24.84 23.13
CA GLU A 39 -47.23 -25.46 23.21
C GLU A 39 -47.28 -26.74 24.05
N GLY A 40 -48.13 -26.70 25.08
CA GLY A 40 -48.83 -27.89 25.55
C GLY A 40 -48.12 -28.69 26.64
N GLN A 41 -48.26 -28.22 27.87
CA GLN A 41 -48.25 -29.11 29.03
C GLN A 41 -49.26 -30.24 28.80
N SER A 42 -48.78 -31.47 28.59
CA SER A 42 -49.59 -32.68 28.76
C SER A 42 -48.87 -33.62 29.70
N ALA A 43 -49.60 -33.94 30.76
CA ALA A 43 -49.13 -34.59 31.96
C ALA A 43 -48.39 -35.90 31.70
N VAL A 44 -47.39 -36.13 32.56
CA VAL A 44 -46.80 -37.43 32.87
C VAL A 44 -47.91 -38.45 33.11
N ARG A 45 -48.22 -39.24 32.08
CA ARG A 45 -48.81 -40.57 32.26
C ARG A 45 -47.69 -41.58 32.08
N LYS A 46 -47.21 -42.06 33.22
CA LYS A 46 -46.56 -43.35 33.40
C LYS A 46 -47.51 -44.40 32.79
N LEU A 47 -47.37 -44.68 31.50
CA LEU A 47 -48.02 -45.82 30.87
C LEU A 47 -47.26 -47.06 31.33
N CYS A 48 -47.68 -47.57 32.48
CA CYS A 48 -47.52 -48.97 32.80
C CYS A 48 -47.95 -49.76 31.56
N VAL A 49 -47.01 -50.50 30.96
CA VAL A 49 -47.31 -51.54 29.96
C VAL A 49 -48.01 -52.66 30.72
N ALA A 50 -49.28 -52.43 31.05
CA ALA A 50 -50.16 -53.36 31.68
C ALA A 50 -51.28 -53.66 30.69
N GLY A 51 -51.29 -54.90 30.20
CA GLY A 51 -52.47 -55.53 29.63
C GLY A 51 -52.97 -54.96 28.31
N GLY A 52 -52.25 -55.23 27.22
CA GLY A 52 -52.87 -55.23 25.89
C GLY A 52 -53.81 -56.43 25.74
N SER A 53 -55.01 -56.33 26.33
CA SER A 53 -56.07 -57.30 26.08
C SER A 53 -56.49 -57.18 24.61
N HIS A 54 -56.36 -58.28 23.87
CA HIS A 54 -56.77 -58.34 22.48
C HIS A 54 -58.31 -58.38 22.45
N ILE A 55 -58.96 -57.22 22.36
CA ILE A 55 -60.42 -57.09 22.53
C ILE A 55 -61.22 -57.88 21.46
N TYR A 56 -60.59 -58.33 20.37
CA TYR A 56 -61.23 -59.14 19.32
C TYR A 56 -60.83 -60.63 19.29
N ALA A 57 -59.96 -61.08 20.19
CA ALA A 57 -59.58 -62.48 20.33
C ALA A 57 -59.80 -62.90 21.79
N GLY A 58 -60.71 -63.84 22.03
CA GLY A 58 -61.14 -64.26 23.37
C GLY A 58 -59.98 -64.46 24.37
N ALA A 59 -60.21 -63.99 25.60
CA ALA A 59 -59.39 -64.12 26.80
C ALA A 59 -57.97 -64.72 26.62
N GLY A 60 -56.98 -63.85 26.46
CA GLY A 60 -55.60 -64.11 26.91
C GLY A 60 -54.64 -64.80 25.94
N ARG A 61 -55.01 -65.07 24.68
CA ARG A 61 -54.06 -65.63 23.70
C ARG A 61 -53.65 -64.61 22.64
N LYS A 62 -52.38 -64.25 22.66
CA LYS A 62 -51.74 -63.46 21.61
C LYS A 62 -51.82 -64.24 20.28
N PRO A 63 -52.18 -63.59 19.15
CA PRO A 63 -52.19 -64.22 17.84
C PRO A 63 -50.83 -64.85 17.53
N GLN A 64 -50.85 -66.09 17.03
CA GLN A 64 -49.63 -66.85 16.77
C GLN A 64 -48.70 -66.13 15.78
N LEU A 65 -49.28 -65.44 14.79
CA LEU A 65 -48.53 -64.63 13.83
C LEU A 65 -47.74 -63.50 14.54
N LEU A 66 -48.40 -62.75 15.43
CA LEU A 66 -47.76 -61.65 16.15
C LEU A 66 -46.63 -62.14 17.07
N MET A 67 -46.81 -63.29 17.72
CA MET A 67 -45.75 -63.93 18.53
C MET A 67 -44.54 -64.32 17.69
N HIS A 68 -44.75 -64.93 16.52
CA HIS A 68 -43.66 -65.31 15.63
C HIS A 68 -42.88 -64.07 15.14
N MET A 69 -43.60 -63.00 14.81
CA MET A 69 -43.02 -61.76 14.29
C MET A 69 -42.18 -61.02 15.34
N GLU A 70 -42.65 -60.92 16.57
CA GLU A 70 -41.87 -60.31 17.66
C GLU A 70 -40.65 -61.14 18.06
N ASN A 71 -40.80 -62.47 18.09
CA ASN A 71 -39.69 -63.38 18.33
C ASN A 71 -38.63 -63.34 17.21
N TYR A 72 -39.03 -62.99 15.98
CA TYR A 72 -38.10 -62.77 14.86
C TYR A 72 -37.34 -61.44 15.04
N VAL A 73 -38.05 -60.34 15.27
CA VAL A 73 -37.46 -59.01 15.48
C VAL A 73 -36.47 -58.99 16.63
N THR A 74 -36.84 -59.58 17.77
CA THR A 74 -35.96 -59.65 18.94
C THR A 74 -34.69 -60.43 18.63
N ARG A 75 -34.79 -61.58 17.95
CA ARG A 75 -33.61 -62.38 17.57
C ARG A 75 -32.69 -61.66 16.58
N GLU A 76 -33.25 -61.08 15.52
CA GLU A 76 -32.49 -60.37 14.48
C GLU A 76 -31.88 -59.05 14.99
N LEU A 77 -32.58 -58.31 15.87
CA LEU A 77 -32.02 -57.09 16.47
C LEU A 77 -30.93 -57.38 17.51
N HIS A 78 -30.98 -58.52 18.21
CA HIS A 78 -29.90 -58.93 19.12
C HIS A 78 -28.65 -59.39 18.38
N THR A 79 -28.76 -59.71 17.09
CA THR A 79 -27.60 -60.07 16.24
C THR A 79 -26.93 -58.85 15.62
N ILE A 80 -27.62 -57.72 15.51
CA ILE A 80 -27.07 -56.48 14.95
C ILE A 80 -26.30 -55.72 16.03
N SER A 81 -25.03 -55.43 15.78
CA SER A 81 -24.20 -54.68 16.72
C SER A 81 -24.55 -53.18 16.71
N PRO A 82 -24.58 -52.50 17.86
CA PRO A 82 -24.86 -51.06 17.93
C PRO A 82 -23.70 -50.18 17.43
N ASN A 83 -22.51 -50.75 17.27
CA ASN A 83 -21.29 -50.04 16.86
C ASN A 83 -21.00 -50.12 15.35
N GLU A 84 -21.86 -50.78 14.57
CA GLU A 84 -21.66 -50.93 13.13
C GLU A 84 -21.96 -49.63 12.37
N PRO A 85 -21.06 -49.19 11.47
CA PRO A 85 -21.41 -48.14 10.52
C PRO A 85 -22.59 -48.65 9.69
N LYS A 86 -23.69 -47.88 9.67
CA LYS A 86 -25.01 -48.24 9.11
C LYS A 86 -25.93 -49.10 10.00
N HIS A 87 -25.72 -49.15 11.31
CA HIS A 87 -26.64 -49.79 12.28
C HIS A 87 -28.12 -49.48 12.00
N GLN A 88 -28.45 -48.21 11.74
CA GLN A 88 -29.82 -47.74 11.46
C GLN A 88 -30.39 -48.35 10.15
N GLU A 89 -29.56 -48.55 9.13
CA GLU A 89 -29.97 -49.09 7.82
C GLU A 89 -30.19 -50.61 7.89
N VAL A 90 -29.31 -51.32 8.60
CA VAL A 90 -29.45 -52.76 8.86
C VAL A 90 -30.69 -53.03 9.73
N LYS A 91 -30.91 -52.19 10.76
CA LYS A 91 -32.12 -52.22 11.59
C LYS A 91 -33.39 -52.01 10.75
N LEU A 92 -33.38 -51.04 9.84
CA LEU A 92 -34.50 -50.77 8.93
C LEU A 92 -34.75 -51.96 7.99
N GLN A 93 -33.71 -52.69 7.56
CA GLN A 93 -33.84 -53.87 6.71
C GLN A 93 -34.58 -55.03 7.39
N VAL A 94 -34.34 -55.26 8.68
CA VAL A 94 -35.09 -56.25 9.49
C VAL A 94 -36.57 -55.89 9.57
N TYR A 95 -36.88 -54.62 9.85
CA TYR A 95 -38.27 -54.14 9.88
C TYR A 95 -38.95 -54.15 8.51
N ARG A 96 -38.21 -53.85 7.43
CA ARG A 96 -38.70 -53.91 6.04
C ARG A 96 -39.05 -55.35 5.63
N HIS A 97 -38.22 -56.32 6.01
CA HIS A 97 -38.50 -57.73 5.81
C HIS A 97 -39.74 -58.17 6.61
N LEU A 98 -39.79 -57.82 7.90
CA LEU A 98 -40.92 -58.10 8.77
C LEU A 98 -42.24 -57.55 8.22
N PHE A 99 -42.24 -56.28 7.80
CA PHE A 99 -43.42 -55.62 7.24
C PHE A 99 -43.84 -56.26 5.91
N GLY A 100 -42.89 -56.74 5.11
CA GLY A 100 -43.18 -57.55 3.93
C GLY A 100 -43.88 -58.87 4.27
N CYS A 101 -43.44 -59.57 5.31
CA CYS A 101 -44.11 -60.78 5.81
C CYS A 101 -45.50 -60.45 6.38
N PHE A 102 -45.64 -59.32 7.08
CA PHE A 102 -46.91 -58.87 7.65
C PHE A 102 -47.96 -58.65 6.55
N ILE A 103 -47.59 -57.92 5.50
CA ILE A 103 -48.49 -57.59 4.39
C ILE A 103 -49.01 -58.84 3.67
N LYS A 104 -48.18 -59.89 3.54
CA LYS A 104 -48.57 -61.16 2.88
C LYS A 104 -49.69 -61.90 3.62
N GLU A 105 -49.75 -61.77 4.94
CA GLU A 105 -50.76 -62.43 5.78
C GLU A 105 -52.12 -61.71 5.73
N PHE A 106 -52.14 -60.39 5.46
CA PHE A 106 -53.36 -59.58 5.42
C PHE A 106 -53.91 -59.39 4.00
N LYS A 107 -54.50 -60.45 3.42
CA LYS A 107 -54.96 -60.47 2.02
C LYS A 107 -55.92 -59.33 1.62
N THR A 108 -56.85 -58.93 2.51
CA THR A 108 -57.84 -57.88 2.22
C THR A 108 -57.24 -56.48 2.15
N TYR A 109 -56.25 -56.19 3.01
CA TYR A 109 -55.59 -54.88 3.10
C TYR A 109 -54.23 -54.87 2.39
N GLN A 110 -53.85 -55.98 1.76
CA GLN A 110 -52.57 -56.15 1.08
C GLN A 110 -52.30 -55.04 0.04
N PRO A 111 -53.26 -54.63 -0.83
CA PRO A 111 -52.98 -53.62 -1.85
C PRO A 111 -52.62 -52.26 -1.26
N ILE A 112 -53.36 -51.82 -0.23
CA ILE A 112 -53.14 -50.51 0.40
C ILE A 112 -51.85 -50.51 1.23
N LEU A 113 -51.57 -51.57 1.99
CA LEU A 113 -50.33 -51.67 2.77
C LEU A 113 -49.08 -51.81 1.88
N SER A 114 -49.20 -52.51 0.74
CA SER A 114 -48.13 -52.59 -0.26
C SER A 114 -47.88 -51.25 -0.94
N ALA A 115 -48.94 -50.50 -1.25
CA ALA A 115 -48.82 -49.16 -1.80
C ALA A 115 -48.12 -48.22 -0.81
N ILE A 116 -48.55 -48.22 0.46
CA ILE A 116 -47.90 -47.43 1.53
C ILE A 116 -46.42 -47.82 1.67
N LYS A 117 -46.09 -49.11 1.73
CA LYS A 117 -44.70 -49.60 1.79
C LYS A 117 -43.88 -49.09 0.61
N LYS A 118 -44.44 -49.15 -0.61
CA LYS A 118 -43.78 -48.70 -1.83
C LYS A 118 -43.49 -47.19 -1.80
N GLU A 119 -44.43 -46.35 -1.34
CA GLU A 119 -44.21 -44.90 -1.24
C GLU A 119 -43.06 -44.55 -0.28
N TYR A 120 -42.98 -45.21 0.87
CA TYR A 120 -41.85 -45.02 1.79
C TYR A 120 -40.53 -45.54 1.21
N GLU A 121 -40.53 -46.68 0.53
CA GLU A 121 -39.35 -47.22 -0.14
C GLU A 121 -38.86 -46.29 -1.26
N ASN A 122 -39.78 -45.70 -2.03
CA ASN A 122 -39.46 -44.70 -3.05
C ASN A 122 -38.87 -43.44 -2.41
N THR A 123 -39.45 -42.95 -1.32
CA THR A 123 -38.98 -41.74 -0.63
C THR A 123 -37.58 -41.94 -0.02
N LEU A 124 -37.31 -43.12 0.54
CA LEU A 124 -35.98 -43.46 1.07
C LEU A 124 -34.94 -43.57 -0.04
N ALA A 125 -35.29 -44.19 -1.17
CA ALA A 125 -34.40 -44.27 -2.34
C ALA A 125 -34.06 -42.86 -2.86
N TYR A 126 -35.07 -42.00 -3.00
CA TYR A 126 -34.89 -40.60 -3.38
C TYR A 126 -33.93 -39.85 -2.43
N GLN A 127 -34.10 -40.01 -1.12
CA GLN A 127 -33.22 -39.39 -0.12
C GLN A 127 -31.77 -39.92 -0.20
N GLN A 128 -31.59 -41.22 -0.44
CA GLN A 128 -30.27 -41.81 -0.62
C GLN A 128 -29.58 -41.29 -1.89
N ASP A 129 -30.34 -41.10 -2.97
CA ASP A 129 -29.82 -40.50 -4.21
C ASP A 129 -29.39 -39.04 -3.99
N GLN A 130 -30.21 -38.25 -3.28
CA GLN A 130 -29.84 -36.87 -2.91
C GLN A 130 -28.57 -36.82 -2.05
N ILE A 131 -28.39 -37.76 -1.10
CA ILE A 131 -27.15 -37.83 -0.30
C ILE A 131 -25.94 -38.18 -1.19
N ARG A 132 -26.10 -39.10 -2.14
CA ARG A 132 -25.04 -39.49 -3.08
C ARG A 132 -24.61 -38.33 -3.98
N GLU A 133 -25.54 -37.46 -4.38
CA GLU A 133 -25.25 -36.26 -5.19
C GLU A 133 -24.48 -35.18 -4.40
N LEU A 134 -24.60 -35.14 -3.07
CA LEU A 134 -23.87 -34.18 -2.23
C LEU A 134 -22.39 -34.54 -2.02
N GLU A 135 -22.04 -35.82 -2.09
CA GLU A 135 -20.66 -36.32 -1.94
C GLU A 135 -19.68 -35.70 -2.96
N PRO A 136 -19.94 -35.69 -4.28
CA PRO A 136 -19.07 -35.05 -5.26
C PRO A 136 -18.98 -33.54 -5.04
N LEU A 137 -20.08 -32.87 -4.66
CA LEU A 137 -20.07 -31.43 -4.38
C LEU A 137 -19.15 -31.09 -3.19
N ARG A 138 -19.16 -31.91 -2.13
CA ARG A 138 -18.23 -31.78 -1.00
C ARG A 138 -16.77 -31.95 -1.44
N SER A 139 -16.49 -32.92 -2.31
CA SER A 139 -15.14 -33.14 -2.83
C SER A 139 -14.64 -31.96 -3.69
N GLN A 140 -15.53 -31.38 -4.52
CA GLN A 140 -15.23 -30.21 -5.33
C GLN A 140 -14.98 -28.97 -4.46
N LEU A 141 -15.80 -28.75 -3.43
CA LEU A 141 -15.60 -27.66 -2.47
C LEU A 141 -14.26 -27.78 -1.74
N TRP A 142 -13.85 -28.99 -1.36
CA TRP A 142 -12.55 -29.22 -0.73
C TRP A 142 -11.40 -28.88 -1.68
N LEU A 143 -11.48 -29.30 -2.94
CA LEU A 143 -10.46 -29.00 -3.96
C LEU A 143 -10.35 -27.49 -4.24
N VAL A 144 -11.49 -26.80 -4.37
CA VAL A 144 -11.50 -25.34 -4.57
C VAL A 144 -10.94 -24.61 -3.36
N ARG A 145 -11.28 -25.05 -2.13
CA ARG A 145 -10.71 -24.49 -0.90
C ARG A 145 -9.19 -24.63 -0.89
N GLU A 146 -8.67 -25.83 -1.19
CA GLU A 146 -7.24 -26.10 -1.21
C GLU A 146 -6.52 -25.27 -2.29
N GLU A 147 -7.17 -25.05 -3.44
CA GLU A 147 -6.64 -24.18 -4.48
C GLU A 147 -6.60 -22.71 -4.08
N CYS A 148 -7.66 -22.22 -3.43
CA CYS A 148 -7.69 -20.86 -2.90
C CYS A 148 -6.61 -20.65 -1.85
N GLU A 149 -6.47 -21.58 -0.89
CA GLU A 149 -5.45 -21.51 0.16
C GLU A 149 -4.04 -21.44 -0.44
N ARG A 150 -3.74 -22.28 -1.43
CA ARG A 150 -2.46 -22.26 -2.14
C ARG A 150 -2.19 -20.93 -2.85
N LYS A 151 -3.23 -20.35 -3.50
CA LYS A 151 -3.11 -19.04 -4.17
C LYS A 151 -2.87 -17.91 -3.18
N ILE A 152 -3.55 -17.94 -2.03
CA ILE A 152 -3.35 -16.97 -0.95
C ILE A 152 -1.91 -17.07 -0.45
N GLN A 153 -1.45 -18.26 -0.12
CA GLN A 153 -0.09 -18.48 0.37
C GLN A 153 0.98 -18.05 -0.63
N ALA A 154 0.79 -18.34 -1.93
CA ALA A 154 1.71 -17.92 -2.98
C ALA A 154 1.81 -16.39 -3.07
N ARG A 155 0.66 -15.70 -3.14
CA ARG A 155 0.62 -14.23 -3.19
C ARG A 155 1.22 -13.60 -1.95
N SER A 156 0.87 -14.10 -0.76
CA SER A 156 1.46 -13.61 0.49
C SER A 156 2.97 -13.83 0.52
N GLY A 157 3.49 -14.93 -0.04
CA GLY A 157 4.94 -15.15 -0.17
C GLY A 157 5.61 -14.11 -1.07
N GLU A 158 5.03 -13.83 -2.24
CA GLU A 158 5.51 -12.80 -3.17
C GLU A 158 5.51 -11.41 -2.52
N GLU A 159 4.40 -11.03 -1.87
CA GLU A 159 4.26 -9.76 -1.15
C GLU A 159 5.34 -9.60 -0.06
N GLN A 160 5.63 -10.64 0.71
CA GLN A 160 6.67 -10.57 1.75
C GLN A 160 8.08 -10.38 1.16
N VAL A 161 8.37 -11.00 0.02
CA VAL A 161 9.65 -10.80 -0.69
C VAL A 161 9.76 -9.36 -1.20
N GLU A 162 8.69 -8.82 -1.79
CA GLU A 162 8.63 -7.44 -2.27
C GLU A 162 8.76 -6.43 -1.14
N ILE A 163 7.99 -6.59 -0.05
CA ILE A 163 8.11 -5.77 1.16
C ILE A 163 9.53 -5.82 1.72
N GLY A 164 10.16 -7.00 1.73
CA GLY A 164 11.55 -7.16 2.13
C GLY A 164 12.53 -6.41 1.22
N ALA A 165 12.29 -6.37 -0.08
CA ALA A 165 13.09 -5.62 -1.05
C ALA A 165 12.93 -4.11 -0.87
N LEU A 166 11.70 -3.62 -0.81
CA LEU A 166 11.39 -2.20 -0.59
C LEU A 166 11.93 -1.68 0.74
N LYS A 167 11.89 -2.49 1.81
CA LYS A 167 12.50 -2.13 3.10
C LYS A 167 14.02 -1.95 3.00
N ARG A 168 14.70 -2.84 2.27
CA ARG A 168 16.16 -2.74 2.05
C ARG A 168 16.50 -1.50 1.22
N GLU A 169 15.74 -1.22 0.18
CA GLU A 169 15.91 -0.03 -0.66
C GLU A 169 15.66 1.26 0.14
N LYS A 170 14.58 1.33 0.92
CA LYS A 170 14.31 2.45 1.82
C LYS A 170 15.48 2.73 2.76
N GLN A 171 16.04 1.68 3.38
CA GLN A 171 17.20 1.82 4.25
C GLN A 171 18.45 2.28 3.49
N GLN A 172 18.61 1.87 2.24
CA GLN A 172 19.71 2.33 1.38
C GLN A 172 19.57 3.82 1.07
N LEU A 173 18.39 4.24 0.61
CA LEU A 173 18.11 5.65 0.30
C LEU A 173 18.26 6.55 1.52
N GLN A 174 17.86 6.09 2.71
CA GLN A 174 18.09 6.84 3.95
C GLN A 174 19.58 7.07 4.22
N ARG A 175 20.41 6.03 4.06
CA ARG A 175 21.87 6.16 4.21
C ARG A 175 22.47 7.11 3.17
N ASP A 176 21.97 7.07 1.94
CA ASP A 176 22.43 7.95 0.87
C ASP A 176 22.05 9.42 1.13
N ILE A 177 20.85 9.67 1.67
CA ILE A 177 20.40 11.01 2.10
C ILE A 177 21.27 11.53 3.24
N GLU A 178 21.58 10.70 4.24
CA GLU A 178 22.47 11.06 5.35
C GLU A 178 23.87 11.42 4.83
N ALA A 179 24.44 10.59 3.95
CA ALA A 179 25.74 10.86 3.35
C ALA A 179 25.76 12.13 2.49
N ALA A 180 24.66 12.45 1.79
CA ALA A 180 24.51 13.70 1.06
C ALA A 180 24.46 14.91 2.01
N ARG A 181 23.68 14.82 3.10
CA ARG A 181 23.59 15.86 4.14
C ARG A 181 24.94 16.12 4.82
N GLU A 182 25.73 15.09 5.06
CA GLU A 182 27.09 15.25 5.61
C GLU A 182 28.00 16.02 4.65
N LYS A 183 27.90 15.76 3.34
CA LYS A 183 28.65 16.54 2.34
C LYS A 183 28.19 17.98 2.28
N ASP A 184 26.89 18.22 2.33
CA ASP A 184 26.32 19.57 2.33
C ASP A 184 26.80 20.36 3.55
N THR A 185 26.76 19.77 4.75
CA THR A 185 27.30 20.43 5.96
C THR A 185 28.81 20.68 5.86
N GLY A 186 29.58 19.73 5.30
CA GLY A 186 31.01 19.93 5.05
C GLY A 186 31.31 21.07 4.07
N THR A 187 30.56 21.15 2.96
CA THR A 187 30.73 22.26 2.00
C THR A 187 30.30 23.60 2.59
N GLN A 188 29.20 23.63 3.35
CA GLN A 188 28.73 24.82 4.04
C GLN A 188 29.78 25.37 5.03
N GLN A 189 30.43 24.50 5.82
CA GLN A 189 31.52 24.91 6.71
C GLN A 189 32.70 25.53 5.94
N VAL A 190 33.05 24.99 4.78
CA VAL A 190 34.11 25.56 3.92
C VAL A 190 33.71 26.94 3.40
N VAL A 191 32.45 27.11 2.98
CA VAL A 191 31.92 28.41 2.53
C VAL A 191 31.99 29.43 3.66
N GLU A 192 31.54 29.08 4.87
CA GLU A 192 31.58 29.96 6.04
C GLU A 192 33.01 30.35 6.42
N HIS A 193 33.94 29.40 6.39
CA HIS A 193 35.35 29.66 6.64
C HIS A 193 35.95 30.64 5.61
N LEU A 194 35.71 30.40 4.31
CA LEU A 194 36.19 31.30 3.25
C LEU A 194 35.57 32.69 3.34
N GLN A 195 34.29 32.78 3.70
CA GLN A 195 33.61 34.04 3.93
C GLN A 195 34.22 34.82 5.11
N CYS A 196 34.54 34.12 6.21
CA CYS A 196 35.26 34.72 7.34
C CYS A 196 36.65 35.23 6.93
N GLU A 197 37.45 34.41 6.23
CA GLU A 197 38.79 34.81 5.79
C GLU A 197 38.73 36.01 4.85
N LEU A 198 37.79 36.02 3.90
CA LEU A 198 37.58 37.15 3.00
C LEU A 198 37.23 38.43 3.78
N SER A 199 36.34 38.33 4.79
CA SER A 199 35.97 39.46 5.63
C SER A 199 37.17 40.01 6.43
N ASN A 200 38.02 39.13 6.95
CA ASN A 200 39.24 39.49 7.65
C ASN A 200 40.23 40.21 6.73
N GLN A 201 40.40 39.73 5.49
CA GLN A 201 41.25 40.38 4.49
C GLN A 201 40.74 41.79 4.17
N TYR A 202 39.42 41.96 3.96
CA TYR A 202 38.83 43.28 3.75
C TYR A 202 39.04 44.23 4.94
N LEU A 203 38.94 43.73 6.17
CA LEU A 203 39.20 44.52 7.36
C LEU A 203 40.66 45.00 7.41
N ARG A 204 41.62 44.11 7.15
CA ARG A 204 43.05 44.46 7.10
C ARG A 204 43.35 45.53 6.05
N TYR A 205 42.79 45.40 4.84
CA TYR A 205 42.98 46.41 3.79
C TYR A 205 42.41 47.78 4.19
N ARG A 206 41.29 47.80 4.92
CA ARG A 206 40.71 49.05 5.42
C ARG A 206 41.60 49.68 6.48
N GLU A 207 42.06 48.90 7.45
CA GLU A 207 42.97 49.38 8.51
C GLU A 207 44.28 49.91 7.93
N GLU A 208 44.85 49.21 6.94
CA GLU A 208 46.06 49.66 6.26
C GLU A 208 45.81 50.97 5.49
N ARG A 209 44.67 51.09 4.82
CA ARG A 209 44.29 52.34 4.15
C ARG A 209 44.17 53.49 5.13
N ASP A 210 43.55 53.26 6.29
CA ASP A 210 43.36 54.26 7.33
C ASP A 210 44.72 54.67 7.96
N ALA A 211 45.62 53.71 8.20
CA ALA A 211 46.99 53.96 8.64
C ALA A 211 47.79 54.79 7.61
N ARG A 212 47.72 54.43 6.33
CA ARG A 212 48.36 55.19 5.23
C ARG A 212 47.80 56.62 5.15
N ARG A 213 46.48 56.79 5.27
CA ARG A 213 45.84 58.12 5.28
C ARG A 213 46.33 58.96 6.45
N LEU A 214 46.46 58.36 7.65
CA LEU A 214 47.00 59.03 8.82
C LEU A 214 48.45 59.47 8.61
N LEU A 215 49.30 58.58 8.10
CA LEU A 215 50.71 58.89 7.79
C LEU A 215 50.85 59.99 6.75
N ILE A 216 50.07 59.96 5.66
CA ILE A 216 50.03 61.05 4.67
C ILE A 216 49.61 62.36 5.32
N GLY A 217 48.61 62.33 6.20
CA GLY A 217 48.19 63.50 6.98
C GLY A 217 49.33 64.06 7.81
N GLN A 218 50.04 63.20 8.57
CA GLN A 218 51.20 63.59 9.37
C GLN A 218 52.34 64.14 8.52
N LEU A 219 52.69 63.47 7.42
CA LEU A 219 53.71 63.95 6.47
C LEU A 219 53.33 65.31 5.90
N SER A 220 52.09 65.49 5.44
CA SER A 220 51.63 66.77 4.89
C SER A 220 51.67 67.90 5.92
N TYR A 221 51.40 67.59 7.20
CA TYR A 221 51.53 68.53 8.30
C TYR A 221 53.00 68.90 8.54
N LEU A 222 53.90 67.90 8.60
CA LEU A 222 55.33 68.10 8.78
C LEU A 222 55.94 68.88 7.61
N THR A 223 55.63 68.53 6.36
CA THR A 223 56.08 69.26 5.16
C THR A 223 55.58 70.71 5.15
N ARG A 224 54.37 70.98 5.65
CA ARG A 224 53.87 72.37 5.80
C ARG A 224 54.55 73.11 6.96
N ALA A 225 54.94 72.40 8.01
CA ALA A 225 55.68 72.97 9.13
C ALA A 225 57.13 73.29 8.73
N SER A 226 57.83 72.37 8.04
CA SER A 226 59.19 72.56 7.54
C SER A 226 59.27 73.53 6.35
N GLY A 227 58.25 73.56 5.48
CA GLY A 227 58.11 74.55 4.41
C GLY A 227 57.87 75.98 4.90
N LYS A 228 57.66 76.17 6.21
CA LYS A 228 57.71 77.49 6.86
C LYS A 228 59.10 77.82 7.43
N GLU A 229 60.02 76.86 7.50
CA GLU A 229 61.43 77.04 7.84
C GLU A 229 62.32 77.16 6.57
N GLU A 230 61.91 76.59 5.42
CA GLU A 230 62.63 76.65 4.13
C GLU A 230 62.25 77.86 3.24
N HIS A 231 62.11 79.05 3.84
CA HIS A 231 62.35 80.30 3.11
C HIS A 231 63.70 80.94 3.49
N SER A 232 64.64 80.11 3.94
CA SER A 232 66.05 80.44 3.99
C SER A 232 66.89 79.18 3.77
N ALA A 233 67.72 79.19 2.72
CA ALA A 233 68.62 78.11 2.29
C ALA A 233 67.87 76.91 1.67
N ASP A 234 68.33 76.27 0.60
CA ASP A 234 69.67 76.22 0.04
C ASP A 234 69.57 75.84 -1.44
N GLU A 235 70.37 76.50 -2.26
CA GLU A 235 70.65 76.04 -3.61
C GLU A 235 71.50 74.76 -3.55
N ASN A 236 71.39 73.91 -4.56
CA ASN A 236 72.38 72.89 -4.93
C ASN A 236 72.47 71.64 -4.03
N THR A 237 71.76 70.59 -4.43
CA THR A 237 72.44 69.28 -4.58
C THR A 237 71.78 68.53 -5.74
N GLU A 238 72.31 68.71 -6.95
CA GLU A 238 72.15 67.71 -8.00
C GLU A 238 72.80 66.42 -7.48
N GLU A 239 71.96 65.52 -6.99
CA GLU A 239 72.35 64.18 -6.56
C GLU A 239 72.67 63.37 -7.83
N ALA A 240 73.90 63.51 -8.32
CA ALA A 240 74.45 62.76 -9.44
C ALA A 240 74.51 61.27 -9.06
N LYS A 241 73.40 60.54 -9.29
CA LYS A 241 73.38 59.07 -9.23
C LYS A 241 74.30 58.54 -10.33
N ASP A 242 75.27 57.74 -9.91
CA ASP A 242 76.24 57.06 -10.77
C ASP A 242 75.55 56.42 -11.99
N PRO A 243 75.89 56.83 -13.23
CA PRO A 243 75.23 56.35 -14.45
C PRO A 243 75.35 54.83 -14.63
N GLU A 244 76.38 54.21 -14.06
CA GLU A 244 76.60 52.77 -14.16
C GLU A 244 75.58 51.96 -13.33
N ALA A 245 75.19 52.46 -12.15
CA ALA A 245 74.17 51.84 -11.31
C ALA A 245 72.79 51.89 -11.96
N LEU A 246 72.46 53.00 -12.63
CA LEU A 246 71.20 53.13 -13.38
C LEU A 246 71.18 52.18 -14.59
N GLN A 247 72.30 52.01 -15.28
CA GLN A 247 72.41 51.08 -16.40
C GLN A 247 72.28 49.62 -15.95
N LEU A 248 72.84 49.26 -14.78
CA LEU A 248 72.70 47.93 -14.19
C LEU A 248 71.23 47.66 -13.80
N ALA A 249 70.58 48.61 -13.12
CA ALA A 249 69.17 48.50 -12.74
C ALA A 249 68.26 48.35 -13.98
N LEU A 250 68.49 49.13 -15.03
CA LEU A 250 67.76 48.99 -16.30
C LEU A 250 67.97 47.63 -16.96
N ARG A 251 69.17 47.05 -16.87
CA ARG A 251 69.46 45.72 -17.40
C ARG A 251 68.70 44.64 -16.63
N VAL A 252 68.67 44.74 -15.30
CA VAL A 252 67.92 43.82 -14.43
C VAL A 252 66.41 43.93 -14.71
N CYS A 253 65.84 45.13 -14.74
CA CYS A 253 64.42 45.31 -15.04
C CYS A 253 64.02 44.80 -16.43
N ARG A 254 64.91 44.91 -17.43
CA ARG A 254 64.66 44.35 -18.76
C ARG A 254 64.68 42.82 -18.74
N GLY A 255 65.59 42.21 -17.99
CA GLY A 255 65.66 40.75 -17.81
C GLY A 255 64.44 40.20 -17.06
N ASP A 256 63.99 40.89 -16.01
CA ASP A 256 62.80 40.50 -15.25
C ASP A 256 61.54 40.62 -16.12
N LEU A 257 61.45 41.67 -16.95
CA LEU A 257 60.35 41.85 -17.91
C LEU A 257 60.31 40.72 -18.94
N THR A 258 61.45 40.34 -19.52
CA THR A 258 61.50 39.22 -20.47
C THR A 258 61.11 37.90 -19.79
N THR A 259 61.58 37.68 -18.56
CA THR A 259 61.25 36.49 -17.78
C THR A 259 59.73 36.43 -17.52
N ALA A 260 59.13 37.52 -17.04
CA ALA A 260 57.68 37.59 -16.81
C ALA A 260 56.87 37.40 -18.12
N GLN A 261 57.36 37.91 -19.25
CA GLN A 261 56.71 37.70 -20.55
C GLN A 261 56.77 36.25 -21.03
N GLU A 262 57.88 35.56 -20.78
CA GLU A 262 58.01 34.13 -21.07
C GLU A 262 57.07 33.29 -20.20
N GLU A 263 56.96 33.60 -18.90
CA GLU A 263 56.04 32.92 -18.00
C GLU A 263 54.57 33.14 -18.36
N LEU A 264 54.19 34.37 -18.74
CA LEU A 264 52.85 34.67 -19.24
C LEU A 264 52.55 33.89 -20.51
N THR A 265 53.52 33.78 -21.41
CA THR A 265 53.37 33.04 -22.68
C THR A 265 53.22 31.55 -22.42
N ARG A 266 54.01 30.99 -21.49
CA ARG A 266 53.90 29.59 -21.02
C ARG A 266 52.51 29.34 -20.41
N MET A 267 52.08 30.18 -19.47
CA MET A 267 50.76 30.06 -18.85
C MET A 267 49.66 30.18 -19.92
N LYS A 268 49.74 31.14 -20.83
CA LYS A 268 48.75 31.27 -21.90
C LYS A 268 48.67 30.02 -22.78
N ALA A 269 49.80 29.39 -23.12
CA ALA A 269 49.82 28.15 -23.89
C ALA A 269 49.21 26.97 -23.11
N GLU A 270 49.51 26.85 -21.82
CA GLU A 270 48.96 25.79 -20.95
C GLU A 270 47.46 25.95 -20.68
N TYR A 271 46.98 27.17 -20.50
CA TYR A 271 45.56 27.43 -20.18
C TYR A 271 44.67 27.59 -21.41
N TRP A 272 45.23 27.80 -22.61
CA TRP A 272 44.45 27.94 -23.85
C TRP A 272 43.75 26.63 -24.26
N ASP A 273 44.34 25.47 -23.94
CA ASP A 273 43.88 24.17 -24.46
C ASP A 273 43.26 23.24 -23.41
N VAL A 274 43.52 23.47 -22.11
CA VAL A 274 43.45 22.35 -21.15
C VAL A 274 42.12 22.21 -20.39
N VAL A 275 41.30 23.25 -20.20
CA VAL A 275 40.19 23.14 -19.22
C VAL A 275 38.80 23.51 -19.75
N PRO A 276 38.63 24.47 -20.68
CA PRO A 276 37.32 24.68 -21.31
C PRO A 276 37.10 23.81 -22.54
N ARG A 277 37.95 23.91 -23.58
CA ARG A 277 37.70 23.30 -24.91
C ARG A 277 37.63 21.78 -24.87
N ARG A 278 38.60 21.13 -24.24
CA ARG A 278 38.61 19.67 -24.10
C ARG A 278 37.33 19.13 -23.44
N ASN A 279 36.85 19.80 -22.39
CA ASN A 279 35.64 19.40 -21.70
C ASN A 279 34.39 19.66 -22.56
N TRP A 280 34.35 20.76 -23.31
CA TRP A 280 33.29 21.05 -24.29
C TRP A 280 33.23 19.99 -25.39
N ASP A 281 34.36 19.62 -25.98
CA ASP A 281 34.42 18.62 -27.05
C ASP A 281 33.94 17.25 -26.54
N THR A 282 34.37 16.86 -25.33
CA THR A 282 33.89 15.61 -24.72
C THR A 282 32.39 15.66 -24.40
N LEU A 283 31.89 16.81 -23.91
CA LEU A 283 30.49 16.98 -23.59
C LEU A 283 29.63 16.96 -24.86
N GLU A 284 30.07 17.63 -25.92
CA GLU A 284 29.41 17.68 -27.23
C GLU A 284 29.34 16.29 -27.84
N GLN A 285 30.43 15.52 -27.81
CA GLN A 285 30.43 14.13 -28.28
C GLN A 285 29.43 13.25 -27.51
N THR A 286 29.36 13.37 -26.18
CA THR A 286 28.37 12.61 -25.38
C THR A 286 26.93 13.04 -25.66
N HIS A 287 26.72 14.33 -25.94
CA HIS A 287 25.42 14.86 -26.30
C HIS A 287 24.95 14.32 -27.65
N GLU A 288 25.81 14.35 -28.67
CA GLU A 288 25.53 13.77 -29.98
C GLU A 288 25.21 12.27 -29.90
N GLN A 289 25.97 11.52 -29.09
CA GLN A 289 25.70 10.10 -28.85
C GLN A 289 24.33 9.87 -28.20
N THR A 290 23.99 10.68 -27.19
CA THR A 290 22.69 10.58 -26.50
C THR A 290 21.53 10.90 -27.45
N LEU A 291 21.70 11.89 -28.32
CA LEU A 291 20.71 12.22 -29.36
C LEU A 291 20.48 11.07 -30.34
N LEU A 292 21.55 10.39 -30.77
CA LEU A 292 21.44 9.21 -31.64
C LEU A 292 20.68 8.06 -30.95
N GLN A 293 20.94 7.81 -29.67
CA GLN A 293 20.22 6.81 -28.90
C GLN A 293 18.74 7.14 -28.75
N LEU A 294 18.41 8.41 -28.46
CA LEU A 294 17.02 8.87 -28.34
C LEU A 294 16.28 8.71 -29.67
N LYS A 295 16.93 9.07 -30.79
CA LYS A 295 16.36 8.89 -32.14
C LYS A 295 16.11 7.41 -32.47
N THR A 296 17.00 6.53 -32.04
CA THR A 296 16.86 5.07 -32.21
C THR A 296 15.67 4.55 -31.41
N LEU A 297 15.61 4.85 -30.10
CA LEU A 297 14.49 4.48 -29.23
C LEU A 297 13.15 5.04 -29.72
N GLN A 298 13.14 6.27 -30.23
CA GLN A 298 11.95 6.87 -30.83
C GLN A 298 11.51 6.09 -32.09
N GLY A 299 12.46 5.64 -32.90
CA GLY A 299 12.20 4.75 -34.05
C GLY A 299 11.56 3.43 -33.59
N ASP A 300 12.17 2.77 -32.62
CA ASP A 300 11.69 1.49 -32.06
C ASP A 300 10.28 1.64 -31.45
N PHE A 301 10.03 2.74 -30.74
CA PHE A 301 8.71 3.04 -30.17
C PHE A 301 7.65 3.23 -31.26
N ASN A 302 7.98 3.96 -32.33
CA ASN A 302 7.08 4.15 -33.45
C ASN A 302 6.81 2.83 -34.19
N GLN A 303 7.82 1.96 -34.31
CA GLN A 303 7.64 0.62 -34.87
C GLN A 303 6.69 -0.20 -34.00
N LEU A 304 6.94 -0.29 -32.70
CA LEU A 304 6.08 -1.04 -31.77
C LEU A 304 4.64 -0.52 -31.78
N ARG A 305 4.46 0.79 -31.87
CA ARG A 305 3.14 1.41 -32.01
C ARG A 305 2.44 0.96 -33.30
N SER A 306 3.15 0.96 -34.42
CA SER A 306 2.59 0.48 -35.69
C SER A 306 2.25 -1.00 -35.65
N GLU A 307 3.09 -1.84 -35.04
CA GLU A 307 2.80 -3.27 -34.85
C GLU A 307 1.56 -3.48 -33.97
N TYR A 308 1.44 -2.73 -32.88
CA TYR A 308 0.26 -2.75 -32.02
C TYR A 308 -1.01 -2.31 -32.77
N ASP A 309 -0.94 -1.23 -33.54
CA ASP A 309 -2.05 -0.73 -34.34
C ASP A 309 -2.49 -1.78 -35.38
N THR A 310 -1.55 -2.48 -36.03
CA THR A 310 -1.88 -3.59 -36.96
C THR A 310 -2.54 -4.77 -36.26
N LEU A 311 -2.07 -5.15 -35.06
CA LEU A 311 -2.68 -6.24 -34.29
C LEU A 311 -4.10 -5.86 -33.82
N LEU A 312 -4.29 -4.59 -33.44
CA LEU A 312 -5.60 -4.05 -33.07
C LEU A 312 -6.56 -4.05 -34.26
N GLU A 313 -6.08 -3.70 -35.46
CA GLU A 313 -6.86 -3.78 -36.70
C GLU A 313 -7.23 -5.24 -37.05
N LEU A 314 -6.32 -6.19 -36.88
CA LEU A 314 -6.62 -7.62 -37.08
C LEU A 314 -7.68 -8.13 -36.10
N HIS A 315 -7.61 -7.74 -34.83
CA HIS A 315 -8.65 -8.10 -33.85
C HIS A 315 -10.00 -7.52 -34.24
N LYS A 316 -10.05 -6.24 -34.64
CA LYS A 316 -11.29 -5.57 -35.08
C LYS A 316 -11.84 -6.15 -36.38
N GLY A 317 -10.98 -6.59 -37.30
CA GLY A 317 -11.36 -7.24 -38.55
C GLY A 317 -11.76 -8.72 -38.38
N SER A 318 -11.32 -9.36 -37.30
CA SER A 318 -11.77 -10.71 -36.91
C SER A 318 -13.15 -10.69 -36.25
N ASP A 319 -13.55 -9.55 -35.66
CA ASP A 319 -14.88 -9.33 -35.13
C ASP A 319 -15.81 -8.76 -36.23
N MET A 320 -16.41 -9.65 -37.05
CA MET A 320 -17.73 -9.57 -37.76
C MET A 320 -17.71 -10.13 -39.20
N PRO A 321 -18.75 -10.87 -39.68
CA PRO A 321 -19.61 -11.85 -39.03
C PRO A 321 -19.61 -13.23 -39.76
N VAL A 322 -19.81 -14.32 -39.04
CA VAL A 322 -20.30 -15.58 -39.64
C VAL A 322 -21.81 -15.47 -39.78
N GLU A 323 -22.29 -15.38 -41.03
CA GLU A 323 -23.68 -15.61 -41.39
C GLU A 323 -24.14 -17.00 -40.94
N THR A 324 -25.16 -17.07 -40.08
CA THR A 324 -26.23 -18.07 -40.18
C THR A 324 -27.46 -17.60 -39.41
N LEU A 325 -28.49 -17.31 -40.21
CA LEU A 325 -29.94 -17.32 -40.00
C LEU A 325 -30.54 -17.56 -38.60
N ASP A 326 -31.59 -16.75 -38.37
CA ASP A 326 -32.84 -17.00 -37.66
C ASP A 326 -33.02 -16.63 -36.17
N SER A 327 -34.16 -15.95 -35.97
CA SER A 327 -34.96 -15.72 -34.76
C SER A 327 -34.51 -14.62 -33.79
N THR A 328 -35.14 -13.43 -33.80
CA THR A 328 -36.46 -13.09 -33.22
C THR A 328 -36.31 -12.43 -31.83
N THR A 329 -36.66 -11.14 -31.77
CA THR A 329 -37.24 -10.41 -30.63
C THR A 329 -36.38 -10.22 -29.37
N VAL A 330 -35.99 -8.98 -29.07
CA VAL A 330 -36.61 -8.07 -28.07
C VAL A 330 -35.83 -6.75 -28.10
N GLN A 331 -36.55 -5.65 -28.27
CA GLN A 331 -36.05 -4.29 -28.02
C GLN A 331 -35.72 -4.10 -26.54
N VAL A 332 -34.52 -3.62 -26.23
CA VAL A 332 -34.33 -2.70 -25.09
C VAL A 332 -33.44 -1.56 -25.57
N ASP A 333 -34.05 -0.38 -25.54
CA ASP A 333 -33.49 0.94 -25.78
C ASP A 333 -32.38 1.24 -24.76
N LEU A 334 -31.16 1.52 -25.22
CA LEU A 334 -30.09 2.12 -24.42
C LEU A 334 -29.23 3.00 -25.33
N SER A 335 -29.55 4.28 -25.28
CA SER A 335 -28.81 5.43 -25.80
C SER A 335 -27.29 5.31 -25.57
N LEU A 336 -26.53 5.04 -26.63
CA LEU A 336 -25.09 5.22 -26.66
C LEU A 336 -24.78 6.65 -27.11
N SER A 337 -24.65 7.54 -26.11
CA SER A 337 -24.11 8.87 -26.30
C SER A 337 -22.65 8.78 -26.75
N LYS A 338 -22.38 9.50 -27.83
CA LYS A 338 -21.06 9.78 -28.39
C LYS A 338 -20.28 10.63 -27.38
N GLY A 339 -19.54 9.98 -26.49
CA GLY A 339 -18.61 10.61 -25.56
C GLY A 339 -17.31 11.00 -26.25
N GLN A 340 -17.31 12.18 -26.87
CA GLN A 340 -16.15 12.86 -27.40
C GLN A 340 -15.33 13.42 -26.21
N SER A 341 -14.34 12.69 -25.72
CA SER A 341 -13.37 13.20 -24.73
C SER A 341 -12.36 14.10 -25.44
N GLN A 342 -12.80 15.31 -25.74
CA GLN A 342 -11.91 16.42 -26.01
C GLN A 342 -11.27 16.82 -24.68
N ILE A 343 -10.05 16.35 -24.44
CA ILE A 343 -9.19 16.86 -23.37
C ILE A 343 -8.84 18.30 -23.76
N GLN A 344 -9.69 19.25 -23.35
CA GLN A 344 -9.27 20.63 -23.22
C GLN A 344 -8.43 20.72 -21.95
N SER A 345 -7.11 20.69 -22.13
CA SER A 345 -6.18 21.27 -21.17
C SER A 345 -6.45 22.78 -21.16
N SER A 346 -7.37 23.22 -20.31
CA SER A 346 -7.43 24.61 -19.89
C SER A 346 -6.54 24.73 -18.67
N GLN A 347 -5.30 25.12 -18.95
CA GLN A 347 -4.39 25.76 -18.03
C GLN A 347 -5.12 26.94 -17.36
N ARG A 348 -5.71 26.72 -16.18
CA ARG A 348 -6.22 27.79 -15.31
C ARG A 348 -5.05 28.28 -14.47
N GLU A 349 -4.46 29.41 -14.88
CA GLU A 349 -3.37 30.11 -14.18
C GLU A 349 -3.89 30.94 -12.98
N SER A 350 -4.71 30.33 -12.13
CA SER A 350 -5.20 30.99 -10.91
C SER A 350 -5.07 30.05 -9.71
N ASP A 351 -4.11 30.33 -8.83
CA ASP A 351 -3.75 29.55 -7.63
C ASP A 351 -4.80 29.57 -6.50
N THR A 352 -6.04 29.93 -6.83
CA THR A 352 -7.13 30.23 -5.89
C THR A 352 -8.46 29.77 -6.48
N LEU A 353 -9.11 28.81 -5.82
CA LEU A 353 -10.46 28.32 -6.15
C LEU A 353 -11.46 28.83 -5.11
N THR A 354 -12.68 29.15 -5.53
CA THR A 354 -13.78 29.40 -4.60
C THR A 354 -14.23 28.09 -3.95
N VAL A 355 -14.82 28.15 -2.74
CA VAL A 355 -15.30 26.95 -2.01
C VAL A 355 -16.24 26.08 -2.85
N GLN A 356 -17.07 26.72 -3.68
CA GLN A 356 -18.04 26.02 -4.52
C GLN A 356 -17.37 25.29 -5.69
N GLU A 357 -16.37 25.92 -6.32
CA GLU A 357 -15.55 25.27 -7.35
C GLU A 357 -14.71 24.12 -6.76
N PHE A 358 -14.17 24.27 -5.55
CA PHE A 358 -13.44 23.20 -4.86
C PHE A 358 -14.35 22.01 -4.54
N ARG A 359 -15.60 22.25 -4.11
CA ARG A 359 -16.58 21.18 -3.88
C ARG A 359 -16.92 20.42 -5.16
N GLU A 360 -17.09 21.14 -6.27
CA GLU A 360 -17.33 20.53 -7.58
C GLU A 360 -16.13 19.71 -8.05
N ASP A 361 -14.91 20.22 -7.89
CA ASP A 361 -13.67 19.51 -8.25
C ASP A 361 -13.44 18.24 -7.40
N VAL A 362 -13.71 18.30 -6.09
CA VAL A 362 -13.64 17.12 -5.21
C VAL A 362 -14.72 16.10 -5.55
N SER A 363 -15.96 16.55 -5.84
CA SER A 363 -17.06 15.66 -6.22
C SER A 363 -16.81 14.95 -7.56
N THR A 364 -16.13 15.63 -8.49
CA THR A 364 -15.80 15.07 -9.81
C THR A 364 -14.57 14.17 -9.73
N ALA A 365 -13.58 14.48 -8.89
CA ALA A 365 -12.43 13.62 -8.65
C ALA A 365 -12.78 12.35 -7.85
N PHE A 366 -13.78 12.42 -6.96
CA PHE A 366 -14.18 11.32 -6.07
C PHE A 366 -15.69 11.03 -6.14
N PRO A 367 -16.20 10.47 -7.26
CA PRO A 367 -17.63 10.23 -7.48
C PRO A 367 -18.26 9.14 -6.59
N LEU A 368 -17.47 8.51 -5.71
CA LEU A 368 -17.91 7.45 -4.79
C LEU A 368 -18.04 7.91 -3.33
N LYS A 369 -17.65 9.15 -3.00
CA LYS A 369 -17.79 9.70 -1.65
C LYS A 369 -19.19 10.27 -1.46
N THR A 370 -19.73 10.15 -0.26
CA THR A 370 -21.03 10.76 0.08
C THR A 370 -20.87 12.27 0.21
N ASP A 371 -21.95 13.02 0.00
CA ASP A 371 -21.94 14.49 0.16
C ASP A 371 -21.45 14.91 1.56
N GLU A 372 -21.70 14.10 2.60
CA GLU A 372 -21.23 14.36 3.96
C GLU A 372 -19.70 14.23 4.09
N GLU A 373 -19.07 13.23 3.46
CA GLU A 373 -17.61 13.06 3.46
C GLU A 373 -16.91 14.16 2.64
N ILE A 374 -17.58 14.65 1.58
CA ILE A 374 -17.08 15.76 0.78
C ILE A 374 -17.14 17.06 1.57
N ASP A 375 -18.25 17.32 2.29
CA ASP A 375 -18.38 18.51 3.12
C ASP A 375 -17.41 18.48 4.32
N GLU A 376 -17.08 17.32 4.88
CA GLU A 376 -16.04 17.17 5.91
C GLU A 376 -14.63 17.53 5.38
N LEU A 377 -14.32 17.15 4.13
CA LEU A 377 -13.05 17.53 3.48
C LEU A 377 -12.98 19.02 3.15
N VAL A 378 -14.09 19.61 2.71
CA VAL A 378 -14.20 21.05 2.45
C VAL A 378 -14.02 21.85 3.74
N THR A 379 -14.63 21.42 4.85
CA THR A 379 -14.50 22.09 6.15
C THR A 379 -13.11 21.95 6.75
N LEU A 380 -12.45 20.79 6.60
CA LEU A 380 -11.04 20.61 6.96
C LEU A 380 -10.13 21.57 6.18
N ALA A 381 -10.33 21.69 4.86
CA ALA A 381 -9.56 22.59 4.01
C ALA A 381 -9.75 24.08 4.37
N GLN A 382 -10.93 24.46 4.86
CA GLN A 382 -11.22 25.81 5.36
C GLN A 382 -10.60 26.08 6.74
N SER A 383 -10.57 25.07 7.62
CA SER A 383 -10.09 25.24 9.00
C SER A 383 -8.58 25.47 9.13
N GLU A 384 -7.78 25.05 8.14
CA GLU A 384 -6.33 25.25 8.10
C GLU A 384 -5.92 26.58 7.43
N ALA A 385 -6.85 27.24 6.74
CA ALA A 385 -6.63 28.54 6.13
C ALA A 385 -6.96 29.64 7.16
N ASP A 386 -5.98 29.97 8.01
CA ASP A 386 -6.04 31.08 8.96
C ASP A 386 -6.02 32.44 8.21
N ARG A 387 -7.12 32.77 7.52
CA ARG A 387 -7.46 34.09 6.98
C ARG A 387 -8.89 34.07 6.44
N ASN A 388 -9.73 34.95 6.99
CA ASN A 388 -11.03 35.32 6.42
C ASN A 388 -10.91 35.57 4.91
N ASN A 389 -11.33 34.62 4.08
CA ASN A 389 -11.91 34.78 2.73
C ASN A 389 -12.18 33.39 2.15
N ASP A 390 -13.28 33.27 1.38
CA ASP A 390 -13.84 32.04 0.76
C ASP A 390 -12.96 31.38 -0.33
N ILE A 391 -11.65 31.27 -0.12
CA ILE A 391 -10.66 30.92 -1.14
C ILE A 391 -9.77 29.77 -0.65
N ILE A 392 -9.72 28.67 -1.41
CA ILE A 392 -8.93 27.47 -1.12
C ILE A 392 -7.87 27.30 -2.22
N SER A 393 -6.61 26.98 -1.86
CA SER A 393 -5.54 26.75 -2.84
C SER A 393 -5.63 25.38 -3.50
N SER A 394 -5.55 25.37 -4.83
CA SER A 394 -5.67 24.19 -5.70
C SER A 394 -4.51 23.19 -5.61
N GLN A 395 -3.35 23.59 -5.07
CA GLN A 395 -2.16 22.72 -4.97
C GLN A 395 -2.33 21.55 -3.99
N ARG A 396 -3.37 21.53 -3.15
CA ARG A 396 -3.53 20.52 -2.09
C ARG A 396 -4.32 19.27 -2.49
N LEU A 397 -4.99 19.26 -3.64
CA LEU A 397 -5.67 18.06 -4.17
C LEU A 397 -4.70 16.91 -4.51
N HIS A 398 -3.40 17.21 -4.61
CA HIS A 398 -2.37 16.23 -4.96
C HIS A 398 -1.47 15.84 -3.78
N SER A 399 -1.77 16.28 -2.56
CA SER A 399 -0.99 15.93 -1.36
C SER A 399 -1.92 15.44 -0.25
N LEU A 400 -2.14 14.13 -0.25
CA LEU A 400 -2.75 13.41 0.88
C LEU A 400 -1.72 13.28 2.02
N PRO A 401 -2.05 13.64 3.27
CA PRO A 401 -1.29 13.16 4.42
C PRO A 401 -1.72 11.73 4.74
N GLU A 402 -0.73 10.84 4.81
CA GLU A 402 -0.85 9.51 5.39
C GLU A 402 -1.37 9.61 6.85
N GLU A 403 -2.27 8.70 7.23
CA GLU A 403 -2.77 8.52 8.59
C GLU A 403 -1.61 8.45 9.61
N SER A 404 -1.57 9.41 10.54
CA SER A 404 -0.76 9.30 11.75
C SER A 404 -1.65 8.88 12.91
N GLY A 405 -1.64 7.58 13.20
CA GLY A 405 -2.08 7.04 14.48
C GLY A 405 -1.05 7.39 15.56
N VAL A 406 -1.32 8.42 16.37
CA VAL A 406 -0.66 8.63 17.65
C VAL A 406 -1.71 8.50 18.74
N ALA A 407 -1.60 7.42 19.50
CA ALA A 407 -2.38 7.15 20.68
C ALA A 407 -2.22 8.28 21.70
N ALA A 408 -3.36 8.85 22.08
CA ALA A 408 -3.49 9.78 23.19
C ALA A 408 -3.13 9.09 24.51
N GLN A 409 -2.34 9.78 25.34
CA GLN A 409 -2.18 9.52 26.77
C GLN A 409 -2.80 10.71 27.53
N PRO A 410 -3.63 10.49 28.57
CA PRO A 410 -4.45 11.53 29.20
C PRO A 410 -3.69 12.29 30.32
N PRO A 411 -4.26 13.39 30.85
CA PRO A 411 -3.49 14.46 31.50
C PRO A 411 -3.14 14.19 32.96
N VAL A 412 -2.03 14.80 33.37
CA VAL A 412 -1.47 14.84 34.72
C VAL A 412 -2.42 15.61 35.65
N LEU A 413 -2.88 14.95 36.71
CA LEU A 413 -3.41 15.58 37.92
C LEU A 413 -2.34 15.55 39.01
N ASP A 414 -2.14 16.72 39.58
CA ASP A 414 -1.30 17.11 40.70
C ASP A 414 -1.76 16.47 42.02
N GLN A 415 -0.89 15.72 42.72
CA GLN A 415 -0.94 15.47 44.16
C GLN A 415 0.48 15.19 44.71
N SER A 416 1.00 16.19 45.45
CA SER A 416 1.65 16.15 46.77
C SER A 416 2.19 14.83 47.37
N GLU A 417 3.35 15.00 48.03
CA GLU A 417 3.91 14.26 49.20
C GLU A 417 4.53 12.86 48.94
N ASP A 418 5.86 12.72 48.93
CA ASP A 418 6.68 12.53 50.13
C ASP A 418 8.18 12.25 49.82
N ASN A 419 8.99 13.11 50.40
CA ASN A 419 10.31 12.99 51.02
C ASN A 419 11.17 11.68 50.99
N VAL A 420 12.49 11.92 51.07
CA VAL A 420 13.60 11.11 51.65
C VAL A 420 14.67 10.52 50.68
N GLU A 421 15.80 11.24 50.64
CA GLU A 421 17.22 10.80 50.70
C GLU A 421 17.73 9.65 49.82
N SER A 422 18.75 9.92 49.00
CA SER A 422 20.16 9.64 49.37
C SER A 422 21.13 9.78 48.19
N ASN A 423 22.23 10.48 48.47
CA ASN A 423 23.46 10.64 47.67
C ASN A 423 24.00 9.35 47.03
N SER A 424 24.61 9.46 45.84
CA SER A 424 26.08 9.41 45.67
C SER A 424 26.51 9.23 44.21
N PHE A 425 27.20 10.25 43.68
CA PHE A 425 28.30 10.10 42.72
C PHE A 425 29.53 9.59 43.49
N PRO A 426 30.50 8.87 42.87
CA PRO A 426 31.49 9.54 42.02
C PRO A 426 32.02 8.77 40.80
N ALA A 427 32.73 9.56 40.00
CA ALA A 427 33.54 9.26 38.82
C ALA A 427 34.57 8.13 38.98
N SER A 428 34.93 7.50 37.85
CA SER A 428 36.27 7.55 37.22
C SER A 428 36.50 6.34 36.31
N ASN A 429 36.74 6.58 35.02
CA ASN A 429 38.02 6.31 34.34
C ASN A 429 38.00 6.87 32.92
#